data_AF-W0DAR3-F1
#
_entry.id   AF-W0DAR3-F1
#
_cell.length_a   1.000
_cell.length_b   1.000
_cell.length_c   1.000
_cell.angle_alpha   90.00
_cell.angle_beta   90.00
_cell.angle_gamma   90.00
#
_symmetry.space_group_name_H-M   'P 1'
#
loop_
_entity.id
_entity.type
_entity.pdbx_description
1 polymer ?
#
loop_
_entity_poly.entity_id
_entity_poly.type
_entity_poly.pdbx_seq_one_letter_code
_entity_poly.pdbx_strand_id
1 'polypeptide(L)'
;MSSKRKAILERYAWDRTQDEEELLIRAMMYHNPVELLMAFSREELKKTFLENLHRFDEKNLNFWKFALEVSDEEFNRYAEGNFRFGLRKFIG
;
A
#
# COMPACT_ATOMS: atom_id res chain seq x y z
N MET A 1 -4.86 19.65 4.29
CA MET A 1 -3.94 18.52 4.56
C MET A 1 -3.18 18.79 5.86
N SER A 2 -3.01 17.77 6.71
CA SER A 2 -2.09 17.86 7.85
C SER A 2 -0.67 18.17 7.34
N SER A 3 0.06 19.06 8.04
CA SER A 3 1.45 19.39 7.71
C SER A 3 2.35 18.16 7.65
N LYS A 4 2.05 17.14 8.46
CA LYS A 4 2.77 15.86 8.50
C LYS A 4 2.56 15.02 7.25
N ARG A 5 1.33 14.96 6.71
CA ARG A 5 1.02 14.23 5.47
C ARG A 5 1.87 14.75 4.32
N LYS A 6 1.83 16.06 4.10
CA LYS A 6 2.55 16.72 3.01
C LYS A 6 4.06 16.46 3.11
N ALA A 7 4.62 16.61 4.31
CA ALA A 7 6.04 16.37 4.55
C ALA A 7 6.47 14.92 4.30
N ILE A 8 5.59 13.93 4.52
CA ILE A 8 5.88 12.53 4.15
C ILE A 8 5.89 12.37 2.63
N LEU A 9 4.85 12.82 1.94
CA LEU A 9 4.72 12.63 0.48
C LEU A 9 5.86 13.31 -0.29
N GLU A 10 6.24 14.53 0.08
CA GLU A 10 7.32 15.28 -0.59
C GLU A 10 8.68 14.55 -0.53
N ARG A 11 8.93 13.71 0.49
CA ARG A 11 10.17 12.90 0.57
C ARG A 11 10.27 11.84 -0.53
N TYR A 12 9.15 11.46 -1.13
CA TYR A 12 9.06 10.40 -2.15
C TYR A 12 8.92 10.93 -3.58
N ALA A 13 8.94 12.25 -3.76
CA ALA A 13 8.89 12.93 -5.06
C ALA A 13 10.26 12.95 -5.78
N TRP A 14 10.95 11.81 -5.79
CA TRP A 14 12.33 11.67 -6.29
C TRP A 14 12.50 12.06 -7.77
N ASP A 15 11.46 11.84 -8.57
CA ASP A 15 11.37 12.09 -10.01
C ASP A 15 10.56 13.34 -10.34
N ARG A 16 10.33 14.22 -9.36
CA ARG A 16 9.43 15.38 -9.45
C ARG A 16 7.96 15.02 -9.66
N THR A 17 7.56 13.75 -9.52
CA THR A 17 6.14 13.37 -9.53
C THR A 17 5.38 14.16 -8.45
N GLN A 18 4.15 14.57 -8.79
CA GLN A 18 3.22 15.26 -7.88
C GLN A 18 1.95 14.44 -7.65
N ASP A 19 1.88 13.23 -8.21
CA ASP A 19 0.74 12.34 -8.02
C ASP A 19 0.73 11.79 -6.59
N GLU A 20 -0.25 12.22 -5.79
CA GLU A 20 -0.36 11.81 -4.39
C GLU A 20 -0.50 10.30 -4.21
N GLU A 21 -1.17 9.59 -5.13
CA GLU A 21 -1.35 8.15 -5.01
C GLU A 21 0.00 7.43 -5.19
N GLU A 22 0.75 7.78 -6.24
CA GLU A 22 2.09 7.24 -6.47
C GLU A 22 3.05 7.56 -5.31
N LEU A 23 2.99 8.78 -4.77
CA LEU A 23 3.78 9.17 -3.60
C LEU A 23 3.39 8.37 -2.36
N LEU A 24 2.09 8.11 -2.17
CA LEU A 24 1.60 7.30 -1.06
C LEU A 24 2.03 5.84 -1.19
N ILE A 25 1.95 5.24 -2.38
CA ILE A 25 2.44 3.88 -2.64
C ILE A 25 3.92 3.77 -2.27
N ARG A 26 4.75 4.73 -2.74
CA ARG A 26 6.18 4.78 -2.40
C ARG A 26 6.40 4.92 -0.89
N ALA A 27 5.63 5.79 -0.23
CA ALA A 27 5.72 5.95 1.20
C ALA A 27 5.35 4.64 1.93
N MET A 28 4.29 3.95 1.51
CA MET A 28 3.90 2.65 2.07
C MET A 28 4.98 1.57 1.90
N MET A 29 5.79 1.63 0.84
CA MET A 29 6.88 0.68 0.62
C MET A 29 8.14 0.99 1.43
N TYR A 30 8.41 2.27 1.74
CA TYR A 30 9.74 2.72 2.19
C TYR A 30 9.76 3.63 3.42
N HIS A 31 8.61 4.14 3.88
CA HIS A 31 8.52 5.01 5.07
C HIS A 31 8.34 4.20 6.34
N ASN A 32 8.50 4.87 7.49
CA ASN A 32 8.11 4.29 8.76
C ASN A 32 6.57 4.07 8.79
N PRO A 33 6.09 2.83 8.94
CA PRO A 33 4.66 2.53 8.87
C PRO A 33 3.87 3.08 10.05
N VAL A 34 4.48 3.24 11.23
CA VAL A 34 3.84 3.87 12.39
C VAL A 34 3.54 5.33 12.09
N GLU A 35 4.48 6.04 11.46
CA GLU A 35 4.25 7.43 11.07
C GLU A 35 3.16 7.57 9.99
N LEU A 36 3.09 6.62 9.06
CA LEU A 36 2.02 6.57 8.06
C LEU A 36 0.65 6.37 8.71
N LEU A 37 0.52 5.38 9.60
CA LEU A 37 -0.72 5.10 10.32
C LEU A 37 -1.20 6.26 11.19
N MET A 38 -0.31 7.17 11.60
CA MET A 38 -0.66 8.41 12.29
C MET A 38 -1.03 9.57 11.35
N ALA A 39 -0.55 9.56 10.10
CA ALA A 39 -0.68 10.68 9.18
C ALA A 39 -1.79 10.51 8.13
N PHE A 40 -2.20 9.27 7.87
CA PHE A 40 -3.21 8.88 6.89
C PHE A 40 -4.31 8.06 7.58
N SER A 41 -5.53 8.10 7.03
CA SER A 41 -6.59 7.24 7.56
C SER A 41 -6.32 5.79 7.19
N ARG A 42 -6.74 4.85 8.04
CA ARG A 42 -6.63 3.42 7.74
C ARG A 42 -7.38 3.05 6.46
N GLU A 43 -8.54 3.66 6.22
CA GLU A 43 -9.34 3.46 5.00
C GLU A 43 -8.59 3.87 3.73
N GLU A 44 -7.91 5.03 3.76
CA GLU A 44 -7.12 5.52 2.63
C GLU A 44 -5.94 4.59 2.32
N LEU A 45 -5.20 4.18 3.36
CA LEU A 45 -4.10 3.23 3.21
C LEU A 45 -4.59 1.87 2.69
N LYS A 46 -5.73 1.39 3.20
CA LYS A 46 -6.34 0.12 2.79
C LYS A 46 -6.77 0.14 1.33
N LYS A 47 -7.44 1.22 0.91
CA LYS A 47 -7.83 1.40 -0.50
C LYS A 47 -6.59 1.40 -1.41
N THR A 48 -5.61 2.26 -1.09
CA THR A 48 -4.36 2.37 -1.87
C THR A 48 -3.63 1.04 -1.97
N PHE A 49 -3.55 0.30 -0.86
CA PHE A 49 -2.94 -1.02 -0.81
C PHE A 49 -3.65 -2.04 -1.70
N LEU A 50 -4.97 -2.20 -1.56
CA LEU A 50 -5.77 -3.18 -2.29
C LEU A 50 -5.81 -2.90 -3.80
N GLU A 51 -5.88 -1.63 -4.20
CA GLU A 51 -5.90 -1.24 -5.62
C GLU A 51 -4.52 -1.43 -6.29
N ASN A 52 -3.43 -1.49 -5.50
CA ASN A 52 -2.06 -1.51 -6.00
C ASN A 52 -1.22 -2.72 -5.51
N LEU A 53 -1.85 -3.86 -5.17
CA LEU A 53 -1.16 -5.05 -4.62
C LEU A 53 0.09 -5.47 -5.43
N HIS A 54 0.03 -5.39 -6.76
CA HIS A 54 1.12 -5.78 -7.65
C HIS A 54 2.42 -4.96 -7.49
N ARG A 55 2.34 -3.76 -6.88
CA ARG A 55 3.47 -2.85 -6.63
C ARG A 55 4.27 -3.24 -5.38
N PHE A 56 3.66 -3.97 -4.44
CA PHE A 56 4.28 -4.32 -3.17
C PHE A 56 5.06 -5.64 -3.26
N ASP A 57 6.19 -5.71 -2.55
CA ASP A 57 6.90 -6.97 -2.32
C ASP A 57 6.19 -7.83 -1.27
N GLU A 58 6.57 -9.11 -1.13
CA GLU A 58 5.92 -10.04 -0.20
C GLU A 58 5.95 -9.57 1.26
N LYS A 59 7.04 -8.91 1.68
CA LYS A 59 7.17 -8.38 3.04
C LYS A 59 6.14 -7.29 3.29
N ASN A 60 6.03 -6.33 2.37
CA ASN A 60 5.07 -5.24 2.45
C ASN A 60 3.64 -5.75 2.32
N LEU A 61 3.37 -6.73 1.45
CA LEU A 61 2.05 -7.35 1.33
C LEU A 61 1.59 -7.96 2.65
N ASN A 62 2.43 -8.79 3.28
CA ASN A 62 2.11 -9.42 4.55
C ASN A 62 1.92 -8.37 5.67
N PHE A 63 2.80 -7.37 5.73
CA PHE A 63 2.72 -6.30 6.72
C PHE A 63 1.43 -5.49 6.59
N TRP A 64 1.13 -4.96 5.39
CA TRP A 64 -0.03 -4.08 5.20
C TRP A 64 -1.34 -4.83 5.26
N LYS A 65 -1.38 -6.09 4.81
CA LYS A 65 -2.55 -6.97 5.01
C LYS A 65 -2.89 -7.11 6.50
N PHE A 66 -1.89 -7.36 7.34
CA PHE A 66 -2.07 -7.45 8.80
C PHE A 66 -2.41 -6.09 9.43
N ALA A 67 -1.61 -5.06 9.16
CA ALA A 67 -1.75 -3.74 9.78
C ALA A 67 -3.08 -3.03 9.46
N LEU A 68 -3.66 -3.33 8.30
CA LEU A 68 -4.91 -2.75 7.81
C LEU A 68 -6.11 -3.69 7.98
N GLU A 69 -5.93 -4.82 8.67
CA GLU A 69 -6.98 -5.81 8.95
C GLU A 69 -7.72 -6.24 7.67
N VAL A 70 -6.95 -6.56 6.63
CA VAL A 70 -7.47 -7.06 5.35
C VAL A 70 -7.64 -8.58 5.46
N SER A 71 -8.88 -9.04 5.27
CA SER A 71 -9.19 -10.48 5.24
C SER A 71 -8.56 -11.17 4.04
N ASP A 72 -8.40 -12.50 4.12
CA ASP A 72 -7.91 -13.31 3.01
C ASP A 72 -8.86 -13.23 1.82
N GLU A 73 -10.17 -13.25 2.06
CA GLU A 73 -11.19 -13.12 1.02
C GLU A 73 -11.10 -11.76 0.32
N GLU A 74 -10.96 -10.67 1.08
CA GLU A 74 -10.81 -9.34 0.52
C GLU A 74 -9.53 -9.23 -0.30
N PHE A 75 -8.39 -9.68 0.24
CA PHE A 75 -7.12 -9.68 -0.46
C PHE A 75 -7.21 -10.46 -1.78
N ASN A 76 -7.80 -11.66 -1.73
CA ASN A 76 -7.92 -12.54 -2.88
C ASN A 76 -8.79 -11.94 -3.99
N ARG A 77 -9.89 -11.23 -3.66
CA ARG A 77 -10.72 -10.54 -4.68
C ARG A 77 -9.94 -9.52 -5.50
N TYR A 78 -9.05 -8.75 -4.86
CA TYR A 78 -8.21 -7.77 -5.56
C TYR A 78 -6.99 -8.44 -6.24
N ALA A 79 -6.51 -9.55 -5.70
CA ALA A 79 -5.41 -10.32 -6.25
C ALA A 79 -5.82 -11.15 -7.50
N GLU A 80 -7.08 -11.58 -7.61
CA GLU A 80 -7.61 -12.38 -8.73
C GLU A 80 -7.51 -11.68 -10.10
N GLY A 81 -7.49 -10.35 -10.13
CA GLY A 81 -7.24 -9.56 -11.35
C GLY A 81 -5.76 -9.38 -11.71
N ASN A 82 -4.83 -9.85 -10.86
CA ASN A 82 -3.40 -9.62 -11.01
C ASN A 82 -2.64 -10.92 -11.36
N PHE A 83 -2.01 -10.95 -12.55
CA PHE A 83 -1.25 -12.11 -13.06
C PHE A 83 -0.23 -12.69 -12.06
N ARG A 84 0.41 -11.82 -11.26
CA ARG A 84 1.38 -12.20 -10.22
C ARG A 84 0.80 -13.09 -9.11
N PHE A 85 -0.50 -12.99 -8.83
CA PHE A 85 -1.12 -13.69 -7.70
C PHE A 85 -1.94 -14.91 -8.12
N GLY A 86 -2.38 -14.98 -9.38
CA GLY A 86 -3.12 -16.14 -9.90
C GLY A 86 -2.38 -17.48 -9.79
N LEU A 87 -1.04 -17.46 -9.81
CA LEU A 87 -0.22 -18.66 -9.64
C LEU A 87 -0.15 -19.18 -8.20
N ARG A 88 -0.40 -18.34 -7.19
CA ARG A 88 -0.32 -18.75 -5.76
C ARG A 88 -1.51 -19.61 -5.33
N LYS A 89 -2.64 -19.52 -6.04
CA LYS A 89 -3.85 -20.34 -5.81
C LYS A 89 -3.73 -21.82 -6.22
N PHE A 90 -2.69 -22.20 -6.98
CA PHE A 90 -2.54 -23.56 -7.50
C PHE A 90 -1.45 -24.39 -6.80
N ILE A 91 -0.76 -23.82 -5.79
CA ILE A 91 0.37 -24.47 -5.12
C ILE A 91 0.21 -24.45 -3.58
N GLY A 92 -1.02 -24.39 -3.08
CA GLY A 92 -1.36 -24.48 -1.66
C GLY A 92 -2.32 -25.64 -1.41
#